data_AF-A0A3S4H5G2-F1
#
_entry.id   AF-A0A3S4H5G2-F1
#
_cell.length_a   1.000
_cell.length_b   1.000
_cell.length_c   1.000
_cell.angle_alpha   90.00
_cell.angle_beta   90.00
_cell.angle_gamma   90.00
#
_symmetry.space_group_name_H-M   'P 1'
#
loop_
_entity.id
_entity.type
_entity.pdbx_description
1 polymer ?
#
loop_
_entity_poly.entity_id
_entity_poly.type
_entity_poly.pdbx_seq_one_letter_code
_entity_poly.pdbx_strand_id
1 'polypeptide(L)'
;MKNEVEQIALQNDMSIEFVTWFFNEKKAGCGNVWFMMMAAMWEGWKGHSIEIDKLAAENVEMKQIIDSVTNLDNEPQYHDEGMGCGLEDRGITDRYDACRYGWG
;
A
#
# COMPACT_ATOMS: atom_id res chain seq x y z
N MET A 1 28.44 10.52 -21.37
CA MET A 1 27.75 11.83 -21.36
C MET A 1 26.54 11.70 -20.47
N LYS A 2 26.36 12.56 -19.47
CA LYS A 2 25.10 12.63 -18.72
C LYS A 2 24.03 13.26 -19.61
N ASN A 3 22.81 12.71 -19.64
CA ASN A 3 21.71 13.26 -20.43
C ASN A 3 21.35 14.66 -19.91
N GLU A 4 20.82 15.55 -20.77
CA GLU A 4 20.41 16.93 -20.40
C GLU A 4 19.51 16.95 -19.16
N VAL A 5 18.56 16.01 -19.08
CA VAL A 5 17.67 15.81 -17.93
C VAL A 5 18.44 15.56 -16.62
N GLU A 6 19.44 14.67 -16.65
CA GLU A 6 20.25 14.34 -15.46
C GLU A 6 21.11 15.51 -15.02
N GLN A 7 21.62 16.30 -15.97
CA GLN A 7 22.41 17.48 -15.67
C GLN A 7 21.56 18.56 -15.02
N ILE A 8 20.37 18.83 -15.56
CA ILE A 8 19.44 19.82 -15.00
C ILE A 8 18.98 19.39 -13.60
N ALA A 9 18.61 18.12 -13.45
CA ALA A 9 18.23 17.55 -12.15
C ALA A 9 19.34 17.77 -11.12
N LEU A 10 20.58 17.39 -11.45
CA LEU A 10 21.71 17.53 -10.55
C LEU A 10 22.08 18.98 -10.24
N GLN A 11 22.08 19.87 -11.24
CA GLN A 11 22.47 21.27 -11.07
C GLN A 11 21.47 22.08 -10.25
N ASN A 12 20.19 21.70 -10.27
CA ASN A 12 19.12 22.46 -9.64
C ASN A 12 18.53 21.75 -8.41
N ASP A 13 19.16 20.67 -7.94
CA ASP A 13 18.67 19.84 -6.83
C ASP A 13 17.21 19.39 -7.03
N MET A 14 16.89 18.99 -8.26
CA MET A 14 15.58 18.49 -8.67
C MET A 14 15.63 16.99 -8.85
N SER A 15 14.50 16.31 -8.63
CA SER A 15 14.41 14.89 -8.92
C SER A 15 14.44 14.62 -10.43
N ILE A 16 15.11 13.53 -10.83
CA ILE A 16 15.14 13.10 -12.24
C ILE A 16 13.72 12.86 -12.77
N GLU A 17 12.84 12.32 -11.92
CA GLU A 17 11.44 12.07 -12.25
C GLU A 17 10.70 13.36 -12.62
N PHE A 18 10.83 14.41 -11.81
CA PHE A 18 10.22 15.70 -12.09
C PHE A 18 10.72 16.29 -13.40
N VAL A 19 12.05 16.31 -13.61
CA VAL A 19 12.63 16.90 -14.83
C VAL A 19 12.21 16.10 -16.06
N THR A 20 12.18 14.77 -15.97
CA THR A 20 11.72 13.89 -17.05
C THR A 20 10.25 14.17 -17.40
N TRP A 21 9.38 14.19 -16.40
CA TRP A 21 7.97 14.50 -16.59
C TRP A 21 7.75 15.89 -17.18
N PHE A 22 8.45 16.92 -16.65
CA PHE A 22 8.32 18.28 -17.15
C PHE A 22 8.72 18.36 -18.63
N PHE A 23 9.81 17.71 -19.03
CA PHE A 23 10.29 17.71 -20.41
C PHE A 23 9.34 16.99 -21.36
N ASN A 24 8.73 15.89 -20.92
CA ASN A 24 7.79 15.11 -21.73
C ASN A 24 6.43 15.79 -21.85
N GLU A 25 5.90 16.33 -20.75
CA GLU A 25 4.48 16.71 -20.65
C GLU A 25 4.23 18.22 -20.71
N LYS A 26 5.21 19.04 -20.31
CA LYS A 26 4.98 20.49 -20.07
C LYS A 26 5.85 21.39 -20.91
N LYS A 27 7.12 21.04 -21.12
CA LYS A 27 8.14 21.91 -21.74
C LYS A 27 7.71 22.44 -23.11
N ALA A 28 7.13 21.60 -23.97
CA ALA A 28 6.71 21.99 -25.31
C ALA A 28 5.67 23.13 -25.30
N GLY A 29 4.80 23.18 -24.29
CA GLY A 29 3.78 24.23 -24.14
C GLY A 29 4.28 25.54 -23.52
N CYS A 30 5.51 25.58 -23.01
CA CYS A 30 6.02 26.72 -22.26
C CYS A 30 6.87 27.70 -23.10
N GLY A 31 7.18 27.35 -24.36
CA GLY A 31 8.00 28.18 -25.24
C GLY A 31 9.38 28.50 -24.65
N ASN A 32 9.88 29.71 -24.91
CA ASN A 32 11.23 30.13 -24.49
C ASN A 32 11.38 30.39 -22.99
N VAL A 33 10.27 30.49 -22.25
CA VAL A 33 10.25 30.82 -20.82
C VAL A 33 10.02 29.59 -19.92
N TRP A 34 10.22 28.39 -20.47
CA TRP A 34 9.97 27.11 -19.81
C TRP A 34 10.70 26.95 -18.47
N PHE A 35 11.88 27.55 -18.29
CA PHE A 35 12.64 27.49 -17.05
C PHE A 35 11.92 28.16 -15.86
N MET A 36 11.19 29.25 -16.11
CA MET A 36 10.38 29.91 -15.06
C MET A 36 9.20 29.04 -14.67
N MET A 37 8.55 28.42 -15.66
CA MET A 37 7.44 27.50 -15.39
C MET A 37 7.92 26.27 -14.62
N MET A 38 9.05 25.69 -15.01
CA MET A 38 9.65 24.55 -14.32
C MET A 38 9.95 24.89 -12.85
N ALA A 39 10.55 26.05 -12.58
CA ALA A 39 10.81 26.50 -11.21
C ALA A 39 9.51 26.63 -10.39
N ALA A 40 8.45 27.19 -10.97
CA ALA A 40 7.16 27.30 -10.29
C ALA A 40 6.53 25.94 -10.01
N MET A 41 6.57 25.01 -10.97
CA MET A 41 5.99 23.68 -10.82
C MET A 41 6.79 22.79 -9.86
N TRP A 42 8.10 23.01 -9.73
CA TRP A 42 8.95 22.30 -8.78
C TRP A 42 8.51 22.53 -7.33
N GLU A 43 8.09 23.75 -6.98
CA GLU A 43 7.57 24.04 -5.64
C GLU A 43 6.32 23.21 -5.30
N GLY A 44 5.41 23.05 -6.27
CA GLY A 44 4.25 22.17 -6.10
C GLY A 44 4.61 20.69 -6.09
N TRP A 45 5.58 20.28 -6.91
CA TRP A 45 6.04 18.90 -6.99
C TRP A 45 6.60 18.38 -5.67
N LYS A 46 7.37 19.20 -4.95
CA LYS A 46 7.92 18.84 -3.63
C LYS A 46 6.84 18.50 -2.61
N GLY A 47 5.70 19.20 -2.65
CA GLY A 47 4.55 18.88 -1.80
C GLY A 47 3.96 17.51 -2.13
N HIS A 48 3.74 17.25 -3.43
CA HIS A 48 3.22 15.98 -3.92
C HIS A 48 4.13 14.79 -3.60
N SER A 49 5.45 14.95 -3.74
CA SER A 49 6.41 13.87 -3.43
C SER A 49 6.40 13.50 -1.95
N ILE A 50 6.24 14.47 -1.04
CA ILE A 50 6.14 14.21 0.40
C ILE A 50 4.87 13.39 0.71
N GLU A 51 3.75 13.66 0.06
CA GLU A 51 2.52 12.89 0.24
C GLU A 51 2.65 11.46 -0.28
N ILE A 52 3.29 11.28 -1.44
CA ILE A 52 3.58 9.94 -2.00
C ILE A 52 4.49 9.15 -1.06
N ASP A 53 5.55 9.75 -0.53
CA ASP A 53 6.48 9.07 0.38
C ASP A 53 5.79 8.60 1.68
N LYS A 54 4.87 9.42 2.22
CA LYS A 54 4.04 9.04 3.38
C LYS A 54 3.13 7.86 3.03
N LEU A 55 2.44 7.93 1.91
CA LEU A 55 1.58 6.83 1.45
C LEU A 55 2.38 5.55 1.19
N ALA A 56 3.60 5.66 0.65
CA ALA A 56 4.48 4.52 0.45
C ALA A 56 4.89 3.89 1.79
N ALA A 57 5.19 4.70 2.80
CA ALA A 57 5.48 4.21 4.15
C ALA A 57 4.27 3.51 4.80
N GLU A 58 3.08 4.11 4.72
CA GLU A 58 1.83 3.51 5.19
C GLU A 58 1.52 2.18 4.48
N ASN A 59 1.77 2.11 3.17
CA ASN A 59 1.58 0.88 2.40
C ASN A 59 2.55 -0.25 2.80
N VAL A 60 3.77 0.08 3.24
CA VAL A 60 4.71 -0.91 3.79
C VAL A 60 4.19 -1.49 5.09
N GLU A 61 3.67 -0.65 5.99
CA GLU A 61 3.07 -1.10 7.26
C GLU A 61 1.82 -1.95 6.98
N MET A 62 0.95 -1.50 6.07
CA MET A 62 -0.23 -2.25 5.66
C MET A 62 0.14 -3.64 5.13
N LYS A 63 1.22 -3.75 4.36
CA LYS A 63 1.71 -5.03 3.85
C LYS A 63 2.10 -5.98 4.98
N GLN A 64 2.76 -5.48 6.03
CA GLN A 64 3.10 -6.29 7.21
C GLN A 64 1.86 -6.83 7.93
N ILE A 65 0.81 -5.99 8.04
CA ILE A 65 -0.46 -6.41 8.64
C ILE A 65 -1.12 -7.48 7.76
N ILE A 66 -1.18 -7.28 6.44
CA ILE A 66 -1.73 -8.26 5.50
C ILE A 66 -0.99 -9.59 5.61
N ASP A 67 0.34 -9.57 5.62
CA ASP A 67 1.16 -10.76 5.77
C ASP A 67 0.83 -11.47 7.11
N SER A 68 0.61 -10.73 8.20
CA SER A 68 0.28 -11.32 9.51
C SER A 68 -1.10 -11.99 9.57
N VAL A 69 -2.12 -11.42 8.90
CA VAL A 69 -3.51 -11.92 8.95
C VAL A 69 -3.79 -12.99 7.90
N THR A 70 -3.00 -13.02 6.83
CA THR A 70 -3.09 -14.06 5.80
C THR A 70 -2.11 -15.21 6.03
N ASN A 71 -1.24 -15.10 7.04
CA ASN A 71 -0.34 -16.19 7.41
C ASN A 71 -1.15 -17.33 8.05
N LEU A 72 -1.30 -18.43 7.29
CA LEU A 72 -1.97 -19.65 7.76
C LEU A 72 -1.23 -20.30 8.95
N ASP A 73 0.07 -20.03 9.11
CA ASP A 73 0.82 -20.51 10.27
C ASP A 73 0.42 -19.78 11.57
N ASN A 74 -0.24 -18.61 11.47
CA ASN A 74 -0.82 -17.89 12.60
C ASN A 74 -2.26 -18.32 12.90
N GLU A 75 -2.84 -19.26 12.15
CA GLU A 75 -4.17 -19.78 12.47
C GLU A 75 -4.13 -20.52 13.82
N PRO A 76 -5.18 -20.38 14.65
CA PRO A 76 -5.31 -21.21 15.84
C PRO A 76 -5.21 -22.68 15.44
N GLN A 77 -4.30 -23.42 16.07
CA GLN A 77 -4.31 -24.87 15.92
C GLN A 77 -5.58 -25.39 16.58
N TYR A 78 -6.57 -25.69 15.74
CA TYR A 78 -7.77 -26.36 16.17
C TYR A 78 -7.41 -27.78 16.58
N HIS A 79 -7.54 -28.08 17.86
CA HIS A 79 -7.45 -29.46 18.33
C HIS A 79 -8.70 -30.22 17.87
N ASP A 80 -8.50 -31.38 17.28
CA ASP A 80 -9.58 -32.30 16.87
C ASP A 80 -10.52 -32.63 18.05
N GLU A 81 -9.98 -32.62 19.28
CA GLU A 81 -10.69 -32.79 20.56
C GLU A 81 -11.62 -31.61 20.91
N GLY A 82 -11.53 -30.48 20.19
CA GLY A 82 -12.34 -29.27 20.40
C GLY A 82 -13.22 -28.86 19.20
N MET A 83 -13.06 -29.49 18.03
CA MET A 83 -13.87 -29.19 16.83
C MET A 83 -15.02 -30.16 16.56
N GLY A 84 -15.07 -31.29 17.26
CA GLY A 84 -16.21 -32.19 17.21
C GLY A 84 -16.22 -33.03 18.47
N CYS A 85 -17.01 -32.61 19.46
CA CYS A 85 -17.52 -33.48 20.54
C CYS A 85 -18.31 -32.78 21.66
N GLY A 86 -18.86 -31.58 21.47
CA GLY A 86 -19.81 -31.04 22.47
C GLY A 86 -21.14 -31.80 22.50
N LEU A 87 -21.58 -32.27 21.33
CA LEU A 87 -22.90 -32.87 21.10
C LEU A 87 -22.82 -34.40 20.97
N GLU A 88 -21.86 -34.93 20.20
CA GLU A 88 -21.76 -36.38 19.99
C GLU A 88 -21.34 -37.16 21.25
N ASP A 89 -20.46 -36.60 22.11
CA ASP A 89 -20.07 -37.23 23.39
C ASP A 89 -21.22 -37.33 24.39
N ARG A 90 -22.27 -36.52 24.22
CA ARG A 90 -23.48 -36.56 25.05
C ARG A 90 -24.60 -37.38 24.40
N GLY A 91 -24.30 -38.07 23.30
CA GLY A 91 -25.27 -38.87 22.53
C GLY A 91 -26.29 -38.04 21.74
N ILE A 92 -26.02 -36.74 21.54
CA ILE A 92 -26.94 -35.83 20.85
C ILE A 92 -26.47 -35.71 19.40
N THR A 93 -27.15 -36.42 18.50
CA THR A 93 -26.86 -36.44 17.06
C THR A 93 -27.91 -35.69 16.23
N ASP A 94 -28.97 -35.19 16.88
CA ASP A 94 -30.03 -34.41 16.24
C ASP A 94 -29.90 -32.91 16.58
N ARG A 95 -30.02 -32.09 15.54
CA ARG A 95 -29.99 -30.62 15.59
C ARG A 95 -31.09 -30.05 16.50
N TYR A 96 -32.23 -30.73 16.65
CA TYR A 96 -33.31 -30.28 17.52
C TYR A 96 -33.02 -30.47 19.03
N ASP A 97 -32.20 -31.46 19.40
CA ASP A 97 -31.83 -31.71 20.79
C ASP A 97 -30.73 -30.75 21.29
N ALA A 98 -29.86 -30.28 20.39
CA ALA A 98 -28.87 -29.23 20.71
C ALA A 98 -29.53 -27.92 21.16
N CYS A 99 -30.61 -27.50 20.48
CA CYS A 99 -31.38 -26.30 20.83
C CYS A 99 -32.02 -26.37 22.24
N ARG A 100 -32.29 -27.56 22.78
CA ARG A 100 -32.88 -27.71 24.14
C ARG A 100 -31.90 -27.38 25.26
N TYR A 101 -30.60 -27.47 24.98
CA TYR A 101 -29.55 -27.09 25.92
C TYR A 101 -29.05 -25.66 25.71
N GLY A 102 -29.60 -24.93 24.73
CA GLY A 102 -29.28 -23.51 24.46
C GLY A 102 -28.07 -23.29 23.55
N TRP A 103 -27.67 -24.31 22.79
CA TRP A 103 -26.51 -24.26 21.91
C TRP A 103 -27.06 -24.26 20.48
N GLY A 104 -26.87 -23.14 19.77
CA GLY A 104 -27.44 -22.90 18.44
C GLY A 104 -26.50 -22.08 17.58
#